data_AF-A0A3D3GDA8-F1
#
_entry.id   AF-A0A3D3GDA8-F1
#
_cell.length_a   1.000
_cell.length_b   1.000
_cell.length_c   1.000
_cell.angle_alpha   90.00
_cell.angle_beta   90.00
_cell.angle_gamma   90.00
#
_symmetry.space_group_name_H-M   'P 1'
#
loop_
_entity.id
_entity.type
_entity.pdbx_description
1 polymer ?
#
loop_
_entity_poly.entity_id
_entity_poly.type
_entity_poly.pdbx_seq_one_letter_code
_entity_poly.pdbx_strand_id
1 'polypeptide(L)'
;MRNLKFLLSACGLLFAGCDSSSFSPGGYGYYEEKKGEDPAASGDVIGGKAVLDLDGKLLSGTLPLGVTTVGINGSRSVTIPKGYYTGDTMVSIQDSNLTGANLKFEAMIFSVMGSDDTVVDTSDANLITSDMANGKKAYVNGNLVTGSVPTGTNVTTYTNEGASTTINLEIPPGSYTDMQCRASDPNLAATRFCSGSSIFGVSGSATCQAAVPIAFLYTPIDGDSRVCSGYYTFNNAGTAVNGTASCVNSTVGSYMNFLSSSEFRTLGAAQRTVATENVTVYTNSPIGARAVPALLQDTDLAATAAAYVRRTDWDTTCDASTGAAGGSADSPCTCGLAGTLAQRVAHCASHGILSAEATWNGASRANGAQSLWKLVTRTGATDSGKGKEVWQDQRSGLLWSSLVATALNWCKATGSNHIFGNPSSETDPNAFCTSNTYQATSGMAVSACFEDPNFTRSDSNIEPSGLAALDQSSSPAVGWRIPTKYDYALAEVDGVRFVMPDMGQTLGIAEWAATVLESSRGLAFTFDGSNGAVSSKPRSSSQGVRCVGR
;
A
#
# COMPACT_ATOMS: atom_id res chain seq x y z
N MET A 1 -34.35 -17.19 -71.53
CA MET A 1 -33.33 -17.59 -72.52
C MET A 1 -33.79 -18.89 -73.18
N ARG A 2 -33.89 -18.89 -74.52
CA ARG A 2 -34.13 -20.03 -75.46
C ARG A 2 -35.40 -20.88 -75.21
N ASN A 3 -36.50 -20.63 -75.94
CA ASN A 3 -36.82 -21.15 -77.30
C ASN A 3 -36.68 -22.69 -77.38
N LEU A 4 -37.76 -23.48 -77.34
CA LEU A 4 -38.78 -23.72 -78.38
C LEU A 4 -38.22 -24.47 -79.60
N LYS A 5 -38.71 -25.71 -79.82
CA LYS A 5 -38.96 -26.38 -81.13
C LYS A 5 -39.71 -27.70 -80.86
N PHE A 6 -41.03 -27.74 -81.05
CA PHE A 6 -41.79 -28.02 -82.28
C PHE A 6 -42.04 -29.51 -82.52
N LEU A 7 -43.32 -29.90 -82.44
CA LEU A 7 -43.93 -30.95 -83.26
C LEU A 7 -45.44 -30.66 -83.32
N LEU A 8 -45.81 -29.76 -84.24
CA LEU A 8 -47.15 -29.71 -84.83
C LEU A 8 -47.07 -30.57 -86.10
N SER A 9 -47.85 -31.65 -86.17
CA SER A 9 -48.23 -32.24 -87.45
C SER A 9 -49.66 -31.80 -87.74
N ALA A 10 -49.78 -30.89 -88.70
CA ALA A 10 -51.03 -30.29 -89.12
C ALA A 10 -51.75 -31.22 -90.12
N CYS A 11 -53.04 -31.32 -89.90
CA CYS A 11 -54.03 -31.86 -90.82
C CYS A 11 -54.32 -30.84 -91.94
N GLY A 12 -54.39 -31.33 -93.17
CA GLY A 12 -55.28 -30.82 -94.22
C GLY A 12 -54.78 -29.66 -95.08
N LEU A 13 -54.74 -29.86 -96.41
CA LEU A 13 -55.80 -29.44 -97.32
C LEU A 13 -55.37 -29.58 -98.80
N LEU A 14 -56.29 -30.14 -99.60
CA LEU A 14 -56.62 -29.78 -100.99
C LEU A 14 -55.54 -29.90 -102.08
N PHE A 15 -55.65 -30.97 -102.87
CA PHE A 15 -55.26 -30.97 -104.28
C PHE A 15 -56.51 -31.05 -105.16
N ALA A 16 -56.63 -30.18 -106.16
CA ALA A 16 -57.21 -30.49 -107.47
C ALA A 16 -57.03 -29.30 -108.44
N GLY A 17 -56.13 -29.48 -109.40
CA GLY A 17 -56.18 -28.77 -110.70
C GLY A 17 -56.97 -29.62 -111.71
N CYS A 18 -57.55 -28.93 -112.71
CA CYS A 18 -58.14 -29.49 -113.93
C CYS A 18 -57.32 -30.64 -114.53
N ASP A 19 -57.96 -31.68 -115.09
CA ASP A 19 -58.51 -31.64 -116.45
C ASP A 19 -59.32 -32.94 -116.72
N SER A 20 -59.99 -32.87 -117.86
CA SER A 20 -61.12 -33.60 -118.41
C SER A 20 -60.96 -35.09 -118.77
N SER A 21 -62.13 -35.73 -118.75
CA SER A 21 -62.62 -36.82 -119.63
C SER A 21 -62.80 -38.24 -119.07
N SER A 22 -64.06 -38.71 -119.24
CA SER A 22 -64.55 -40.07 -119.47
C SER A 22 -64.55 -41.15 -118.36
N PHE A 23 -65.76 -41.37 -117.81
CA PHE A 23 -66.51 -42.63 -117.72
C PHE A 23 -65.78 -43.95 -117.40
N SER A 24 -66.04 -44.52 -116.22
CA SER A 24 -66.75 -45.81 -116.04
C SER A 24 -66.94 -46.13 -114.53
N PRO A 25 -68.11 -46.64 -114.08
CA PRO A 25 -68.38 -46.91 -112.68
C PRO A 25 -68.04 -48.36 -112.29
N GLY A 26 -67.41 -48.55 -111.12
CA GLY A 26 -67.32 -49.85 -110.48
C GLY A 26 -66.42 -49.88 -109.25
N GLY A 27 -67.01 -50.23 -108.10
CA GLY A 27 -66.28 -50.77 -106.94
C GLY A 27 -66.36 -49.92 -105.67
N TYR A 28 -67.34 -50.22 -104.82
CA TYR A 28 -67.35 -49.83 -103.41
C TYR A 28 -66.25 -50.58 -102.66
N GLY A 29 -65.26 -49.85 -102.14
CA GLY A 29 -64.32 -50.33 -101.13
C GLY A 29 -64.72 -49.76 -99.77
N TYR A 30 -65.18 -50.63 -98.87
CA TYR A 30 -65.35 -50.34 -97.45
C TYR A 30 -63.96 -50.12 -96.83
N TYR A 31 -63.77 -49.02 -96.10
CA TYR A 31 -62.67 -48.92 -95.14
C TYR A 31 -63.21 -49.40 -93.80
N GLU A 32 -62.66 -50.50 -93.28
CA GLU A 32 -62.90 -50.94 -91.91
C GLU A 32 -62.34 -49.89 -90.94
N GLU A 33 -63.23 -49.30 -90.15
CA GLU A 33 -62.87 -48.42 -89.05
C GLU A 33 -62.33 -49.29 -87.90
N LYS A 34 -61.05 -49.13 -87.59
CA LYS A 34 -60.37 -49.87 -86.52
C LYS A 34 -61.04 -49.49 -85.18
N LYS A 35 -61.90 -50.37 -84.64
CA LYS A 35 -62.50 -50.19 -83.31
C LYS A 35 -61.38 -50.13 -82.26
N GLY A 36 -61.19 -48.98 -81.62
CA GLY A 36 -60.28 -48.85 -80.47
C GLY A 36 -60.81 -49.67 -79.30
N GLU A 37 -59.91 -50.37 -78.59
CA GLU A 37 -60.27 -51.33 -77.53
C GLU A 37 -60.74 -50.68 -76.22
N ASP A 38 -60.64 -49.34 -76.07
CA ASP A 38 -61.13 -48.57 -74.92
C ASP A 38 -61.92 -47.32 -75.39
N PRO A 39 -63.23 -47.43 -75.63
CA PRO A 39 -64.05 -46.26 -75.97
C PRO A 39 -64.24 -45.38 -74.73
N ALA A 40 -64.26 -44.06 -74.94
CA ALA A 40 -64.56 -43.10 -73.87
C ALA A 40 -65.89 -43.44 -73.19
N ALA A 41 -65.90 -43.54 -71.87
CA ALA A 41 -67.14 -43.67 -71.10
C ALA A 41 -67.85 -42.31 -71.01
N SER A 42 -69.11 -42.30 -70.59
CA SER A 42 -69.85 -41.04 -70.38
C SER A 42 -69.13 -40.10 -69.40
N GLY A 43 -68.34 -40.64 -68.46
CA GLY A 43 -67.50 -39.88 -67.52
C GLY A 43 -66.25 -39.24 -68.13
N ASP A 44 -65.88 -39.61 -69.35
CA ASP A 44 -64.71 -39.06 -70.07
C ASP A 44 -65.09 -37.95 -71.06
N VAL A 45 -66.40 -37.79 -71.32
CA VAL A 45 -66.96 -36.80 -72.24
C VAL A 45 -67.57 -35.64 -71.44
N ILE A 46 -67.23 -34.40 -71.81
CA ILE A 46 -67.70 -33.17 -71.14
C ILE A 46 -69.23 -33.09 -71.15
N GLY A 47 -69.82 -32.72 -70.01
CA GLY A 47 -71.26 -32.48 -69.86
C GLY A 47 -71.81 -31.54 -70.94
N GLY A 48 -72.91 -31.93 -71.59
CA GLY A 48 -73.51 -31.18 -72.70
C GLY A 48 -72.85 -31.41 -74.06
N LYS A 49 -71.79 -32.22 -74.14
CA LYS A 49 -71.25 -32.79 -75.38
C LYS A 49 -71.66 -34.26 -75.51
N ALA A 50 -71.52 -34.80 -76.71
CA ALA A 50 -71.76 -36.22 -76.98
C ALA A 50 -70.83 -36.73 -78.06
N VAL A 51 -70.50 -38.01 -77.99
CA VAL A 51 -69.74 -38.76 -79.00
C VAL A 51 -70.54 -39.98 -79.43
N LEU A 52 -70.14 -40.64 -80.51
CA LEU A 52 -70.69 -41.95 -80.87
C LEU A 52 -69.88 -43.04 -80.16
N ASP A 53 -70.55 -44.01 -79.54
CA ASP A 53 -69.90 -45.20 -78.99
C ASP A 53 -69.55 -46.22 -80.09
N LEU A 54 -68.96 -47.37 -79.70
CA LEU A 54 -68.53 -48.43 -80.63
C LEU A 54 -69.68 -49.09 -81.41
N ASP A 55 -70.92 -48.85 -80.98
CA ASP A 55 -72.15 -49.36 -81.62
C ASP A 55 -72.86 -48.26 -82.42
N GLY A 56 -72.24 -47.08 -82.55
CA GLY A 56 -72.77 -45.94 -83.31
C GLY A 56 -73.89 -45.21 -82.58
N LYS A 57 -74.08 -45.44 -81.27
CA LYS A 57 -75.10 -44.76 -80.47
C LYS A 57 -74.52 -43.52 -79.79
N LEU A 58 -75.36 -42.50 -79.63
CA LEU A 58 -74.99 -41.26 -78.96
C LEU A 58 -74.72 -41.51 -77.47
N LEU A 59 -73.49 -41.29 -77.03
CA LEU A 59 -73.05 -41.30 -75.65
C LEU A 59 -72.93 -39.86 -75.14
N SER A 60 -73.89 -39.45 -74.32
CA SER A 60 -73.87 -38.11 -73.70
C SER A 60 -72.85 -38.03 -72.57
N GLY A 61 -72.08 -36.94 -72.56
CA GLY A 61 -71.07 -36.69 -71.56
C GLY A 61 -71.64 -36.30 -70.19
N THR A 62 -70.93 -36.72 -69.15
CA THR A 62 -71.23 -36.45 -67.73
C THR A 62 -70.04 -35.86 -66.98
N LEU A 63 -68.86 -35.71 -67.61
CA LEU A 63 -67.69 -35.09 -66.99
C LEU A 63 -68.03 -33.62 -66.67
N PRO A 64 -68.09 -33.23 -65.38
CA PRO A 64 -68.40 -31.85 -65.03
C PRO A 64 -67.26 -30.92 -65.45
N LEU A 65 -67.61 -29.65 -65.72
CA LEU A 65 -66.60 -28.60 -65.79
C LEU A 65 -65.94 -28.44 -64.42
N GLY A 66 -64.63 -28.24 -64.43
CA GLY A 66 -63.88 -27.87 -63.24
C GLY A 66 -64.42 -26.57 -62.64
N VAL A 67 -64.39 -26.47 -61.32
CA VAL A 67 -64.82 -25.27 -60.59
C VAL A 67 -63.62 -24.62 -59.89
N THR A 68 -63.63 -23.29 -59.81
CA THR A 68 -62.68 -22.55 -58.98
C THR A 68 -62.84 -22.96 -57.53
N THR A 69 -61.73 -23.31 -56.88
CA THR A 69 -61.72 -23.83 -55.51
C THR A 69 -60.84 -22.95 -54.63
N VAL A 70 -61.36 -22.56 -53.46
CA VAL A 70 -60.62 -21.78 -52.46
C VAL A 70 -60.36 -22.68 -51.26
N GLY A 71 -59.09 -22.82 -50.87
CA GLY A 71 -58.68 -23.56 -49.69
C GLY A 71 -59.26 -22.96 -48.40
N ILE A 72 -59.47 -23.81 -47.40
CA ILE A 72 -59.81 -23.34 -46.05
C ILE A 72 -58.64 -22.52 -45.48
N ASN A 73 -58.98 -21.59 -44.59
CA ASN A 73 -58.01 -20.72 -43.95
C ASN A 73 -56.88 -21.52 -43.25
N GLY A 74 -55.62 -21.24 -43.59
CA GLY A 74 -54.44 -21.88 -42.99
C GLY A 74 -54.17 -23.32 -43.47
N SER A 75 -54.89 -23.81 -44.49
CA SER A 75 -54.66 -25.15 -45.03
C SER A 75 -53.35 -25.23 -45.81
N ARG A 76 -52.59 -26.31 -45.58
CA ARG A 76 -51.37 -26.61 -46.36
C ARG A 76 -51.66 -27.31 -47.69
N SER A 77 -52.89 -27.73 -47.92
CA SER A 77 -53.31 -28.41 -49.13
C SER A 77 -54.78 -28.11 -49.47
N VAL A 78 -55.12 -28.25 -50.74
CA VAL A 78 -56.49 -28.11 -51.25
C VAL A 78 -56.77 -29.24 -52.22
N THR A 79 -57.89 -29.93 -52.03
CA THR A 79 -58.33 -30.99 -52.94
C THR A 79 -58.94 -30.35 -54.17
N ILE A 80 -58.41 -30.69 -55.33
CA ILE A 80 -58.97 -30.28 -56.62
C ILE A 80 -60.13 -31.23 -56.94
N PRO A 81 -61.37 -30.73 -57.12
CA PRO A 81 -62.49 -31.57 -57.53
C PRO A 81 -62.21 -32.29 -58.87
N LYS A 82 -62.86 -33.43 -59.11
CA LYS A 82 -62.77 -34.08 -60.43
C LYS A 82 -63.54 -33.24 -61.46
N GLY A 83 -62.97 -33.03 -62.65
CA GLY A 83 -63.63 -32.31 -63.75
C GLY A 83 -62.69 -31.94 -64.90
N TYR A 84 -63.25 -31.33 -65.95
CA TYR A 84 -62.51 -30.78 -67.10
C TYR A 84 -62.18 -29.30 -66.90
N TYR A 85 -60.89 -28.96 -66.90
CA TYR A 85 -60.39 -27.60 -66.61
C TYR A 85 -59.98 -26.91 -67.92
N THR A 86 -60.67 -25.82 -68.27
CA THR A 86 -60.45 -25.10 -69.54
C THR A 86 -59.26 -24.16 -69.53
N GLY A 87 -58.66 -23.94 -68.36
CA GLY A 87 -57.59 -22.95 -68.14
C GLY A 87 -58.07 -21.65 -67.46
N ASP A 88 -59.38 -21.42 -67.37
CA ASP A 88 -59.96 -20.20 -66.76
C ASP A 88 -60.26 -20.34 -65.26
N THR A 89 -60.22 -21.57 -64.76
CA THR A 89 -60.48 -21.93 -63.37
C THR A 89 -59.21 -21.81 -62.53
N MET A 90 -59.33 -21.27 -61.32
CA MET A 90 -58.20 -21.13 -60.39
C MET A 90 -58.36 -22.00 -59.14
N VAL A 91 -57.23 -22.35 -58.54
CA VAL A 91 -57.16 -22.94 -57.21
C VAL A 91 -56.34 -21.98 -56.34
N SER A 92 -56.90 -21.48 -55.25
CA SER A 92 -56.20 -20.57 -54.34
C SER A 92 -56.09 -21.18 -52.94
N ILE A 93 -54.97 -20.92 -52.29
CA ILE A 93 -54.76 -21.17 -50.86
C ILE A 93 -54.71 -19.80 -50.19
N GLN A 94 -55.31 -19.70 -49.01
CA GLN A 94 -55.37 -18.46 -48.24
C GLN A 94 -55.06 -18.73 -46.77
N ASP A 95 -54.41 -17.75 -46.14
CA ASP A 95 -54.20 -17.72 -44.69
C ASP A 95 -54.45 -16.28 -44.21
N SER A 96 -55.47 -16.12 -43.37
CA SER A 96 -55.88 -14.84 -42.79
C SER A 96 -54.83 -14.29 -41.83
N ASN A 97 -53.90 -15.13 -41.36
CA ASN A 97 -52.76 -14.71 -40.55
C ASN A 97 -51.59 -14.23 -41.41
N LEU A 98 -51.64 -14.36 -42.75
CA LEU A 98 -50.66 -13.77 -43.65
C LEU A 98 -50.94 -12.27 -43.83
N THR A 99 -50.78 -11.53 -42.74
CA THR A 99 -50.88 -10.08 -42.70
C THR A 99 -49.52 -9.51 -42.34
N GLY A 100 -49.26 -8.25 -42.72
CA GLY A 100 -47.99 -7.60 -42.38
C GLY A 100 -47.71 -7.54 -40.87
N ALA A 101 -48.74 -7.54 -40.03
CA ALA A 101 -48.60 -7.51 -38.57
C ALA A 101 -48.05 -8.82 -37.95
N ASN A 102 -48.16 -9.95 -38.66
CA ASN A 102 -47.65 -11.25 -38.21
C ASN A 102 -46.29 -11.62 -38.82
N LEU A 103 -45.75 -10.76 -39.70
CA LEU A 103 -44.47 -10.96 -40.38
C LEU A 103 -43.41 -10.04 -39.78
N LYS A 104 -42.18 -10.53 -39.71
CA LYS A 104 -41.01 -9.72 -39.34
C LYS A 104 -40.89 -8.51 -40.29
N PHE A 105 -40.57 -7.34 -39.76
CA PHE A 105 -40.36 -6.12 -40.55
C PHE A 105 -39.39 -6.38 -41.73
N GLU A 106 -39.71 -5.81 -42.90
CA GLU A 106 -39.01 -6.02 -44.19
C GLU A 106 -39.03 -7.45 -44.77
N ALA A 107 -39.53 -8.45 -44.04
CA ALA A 107 -39.75 -9.77 -44.62
C ALA A 107 -40.92 -9.74 -45.61
N MET A 108 -40.73 -10.34 -46.79
CA MET A 108 -41.77 -10.51 -47.79
C MET A 108 -42.14 -11.98 -47.94
N ILE A 109 -43.41 -12.31 -47.70
CA ILE A 109 -43.99 -13.62 -47.98
C ILE A 109 -45.23 -13.40 -48.85
N PHE A 110 -45.25 -13.98 -50.06
CA PHE A 110 -46.31 -13.78 -51.06
C PHE A 110 -46.72 -12.31 -51.28
N SER A 111 -45.73 -11.42 -51.39
CA SER A 111 -45.93 -9.97 -51.58
C SER A 111 -46.61 -9.24 -50.41
N VAL A 112 -46.84 -9.91 -49.28
CA VAL A 112 -47.20 -9.26 -48.01
C VAL A 112 -45.89 -8.89 -47.32
N MET A 113 -45.67 -7.59 -47.11
CA MET A 113 -44.52 -7.06 -46.38
C MET A 113 -44.85 -6.98 -44.89
N GLY A 114 -43.89 -7.35 -44.03
CA GLY A 114 -43.96 -7.06 -42.60
C GLY A 114 -44.14 -5.56 -42.36
N SER A 115 -45.28 -5.19 -41.77
CA SER A 115 -45.73 -3.79 -41.68
C SER A 115 -45.34 -3.12 -40.38
N ASP A 116 -44.82 -3.88 -39.41
CA ASP A 116 -44.57 -3.41 -38.06
C ASP A 116 -43.25 -3.98 -37.51
N ASP A 117 -42.55 -3.18 -36.73
CA ASP A 117 -41.31 -3.57 -36.03
C ASP A 117 -41.63 -4.28 -34.69
N THR A 118 -42.87 -4.72 -34.50
CA THR A 118 -43.32 -5.43 -33.29
C THR A 118 -42.99 -6.92 -33.30
N VAL A 119 -42.75 -7.51 -34.48
CA VAL A 119 -42.32 -8.90 -34.63
C VAL A 119 -40.80 -8.95 -34.65
N VAL A 120 -40.21 -8.99 -33.45
CA VAL A 120 -38.76 -9.05 -33.23
C VAL A 120 -38.28 -10.45 -32.90
N ASP A 121 -37.11 -10.82 -33.42
CA ASP A 121 -36.40 -12.02 -32.98
C ASP A 121 -35.72 -11.70 -31.64
N THR A 122 -35.99 -12.51 -30.61
CA THR A 122 -35.42 -12.34 -29.26
C THR A 122 -34.55 -13.52 -28.86
N SER A 123 -34.16 -14.36 -29.83
CA SER A 123 -33.36 -15.56 -29.57
C SER A 123 -31.91 -15.28 -29.19
N ASP A 124 -31.39 -14.12 -29.60
CA ASP A 124 -30.05 -13.62 -29.28
C ASP A 124 -30.03 -12.72 -28.02
N ALA A 125 -31.21 -12.38 -27.47
CA ALA A 125 -31.30 -11.61 -26.24
C ALA A 125 -30.77 -12.44 -25.05
N ASN A 126 -29.95 -11.81 -24.20
CA ASN A 126 -29.28 -12.47 -23.07
C ASN A 126 -29.53 -11.79 -21.71
N LEU A 127 -30.52 -10.89 -21.65
CA LEU A 127 -30.89 -10.18 -20.42
C LEU A 127 -31.39 -11.12 -19.34
N ILE A 128 -30.93 -10.92 -18.10
CA ILE A 128 -31.47 -11.56 -16.89
C ILE A 128 -32.19 -10.53 -16.01
N THR A 129 -32.95 -10.99 -15.01
CA THR A 129 -33.74 -10.08 -14.15
C THR A 129 -32.86 -9.06 -13.41
N SER A 130 -31.60 -9.39 -13.10
CA SER A 130 -30.64 -8.49 -12.46
C SER A 130 -30.00 -7.45 -13.37
N ASP A 131 -30.30 -7.44 -14.67
CA ASP A 131 -29.74 -6.46 -15.61
C ASP A 131 -30.63 -5.23 -15.76
N MET A 132 -31.88 -5.30 -15.28
CA MET A 132 -32.90 -4.27 -15.52
C MET A 132 -33.49 -3.72 -14.22
N ALA A 133 -33.78 -2.42 -14.23
CA ALA A 133 -34.46 -1.73 -13.14
C ALA A 133 -35.80 -2.40 -12.80
N ASN A 134 -36.13 -2.40 -11.50
CA ASN A 134 -37.30 -3.07 -10.96
C ASN A 134 -38.59 -2.67 -11.69
N GLY A 135 -39.35 -3.67 -12.15
CA GLY A 135 -40.61 -3.46 -12.86
C GLY A 135 -40.49 -3.09 -14.34
N LYS A 136 -39.27 -2.87 -14.88
CA LYS A 136 -39.06 -2.79 -16.33
C LYS A 136 -39.21 -4.17 -16.97
N LYS A 137 -39.72 -4.20 -18.19
CA LYS A 137 -40.07 -5.44 -18.90
C LYS A 137 -39.31 -5.54 -20.22
N ALA A 138 -38.84 -6.74 -20.54
CA ALA A 138 -38.25 -7.09 -21.82
C ALA A 138 -38.66 -8.52 -22.21
N TYR A 139 -38.39 -8.91 -23.46
CA TYR A 139 -38.61 -10.28 -23.93
C TYR A 139 -37.27 -10.96 -24.25
N VAL A 140 -37.10 -12.18 -23.77
CA VAL A 140 -35.91 -13.02 -24.01
C VAL A 140 -36.37 -14.41 -24.41
N ASN A 141 -35.98 -14.89 -25.59
CA ASN A 141 -36.48 -16.14 -26.17
C ASN A 141 -38.03 -16.24 -26.13
N GLY A 142 -38.72 -15.14 -26.41
CA GLY A 142 -40.18 -15.04 -26.36
C GLY A 142 -40.80 -14.97 -24.95
N ASN A 143 -40.01 -15.13 -23.88
CA ASN A 143 -40.50 -15.04 -22.50
C ASN A 143 -40.42 -13.62 -21.96
N LEU A 144 -41.45 -13.18 -21.24
CA LEU A 144 -41.45 -11.90 -20.54
C LEU A 144 -40.52 -11.95 -19.32
N VAL A 145 -39.48 -11.12 -19.33
CA VAL A 145 -38.55 -10.93 -18.20
C VAL A 145 -38.87 -9.60 -17.52
N THR A 146 -39.00 -9.61 -16.20
CA THR A 146 -39.20 -8.40 -15.39
C THR A 146 -37.94 -8.10 -14.57
N GLY A 147 -37.43 -6.88 -14.69
CA GLY A 147 -36.25 -6.43 -13.96
C GLY A 147 -36.46 -6.46 -12.45
N SER A 148 -35.38 -6.74 -11.72
CA SER A 148 -35.35 -6.85 -10.26
C SER A 148 -34.34 -5.91 -9.59
N VAL A 149 -33.62 -5.08 -10.34
CA VAL A 149 -32.64 -4.14 -9.76
C VAL A 149 -33.38 -3.03 -9.00
N PRO A 150 -33.24 -2.93 -7.68
CA PRO A 150 -33.92 -1.89 -6.91
C PRO A 150 -33.37 -0.50 -7.25
N THR A 151 -34.16 0.54 -6.96
CA THR A 151 -33.66 1.91 -7.02
C THR A 151 -32.57 2.09 -5.96
N GLY A 152 -31.41 2.62 -6.35
CA GLY A 152 -30.33 2.92 -5.43
C GLY A 152 -30.74 3.99 -4.41
N THR A 153 -30.15 3.93 -3.22
CA THR A 153 -30.39 4.90 -2.14
C THR A 153 -29.15 5.77 -1.91
N ASN A 154 -29.34 7.01 -1.44
CA ASN A 154 -28.22 7.86 -1.05
C ASN A 154 -27.39 7.21 0.07
N VAL A 155 -26.07 7.29 -0.06
CA VAL A 155 -25.15 6.92 1.02
C VAL A 155 -25.07 8.10 1.99
N THR A 156 -25.62 7.92 3.19
CA THR A 156 -25.74 8.97 4.23
C THR A 156 -24.96 8.64 5.50
N THR A 157 -24.39 7.45 5.58
CA THR A 157 -23.58 6.99 6.72
C THR A 157 -22.21 6.55 6.23
N TYR A 158 -21.20 6.80 7.06
CA TYR A 158 -19.83 6.36 6.85
C TYR A 158 -19.21 6.08 8.22
N THR A 159 -18.23 5.18 8.26
CA THR A 159 -17.50 4.82 9.47
C THR A 159 -16.00 4.91 9.20
N ASN A 160 -15.25 5.48 10.13
CA ASN A 160 -13.78 5.44 10.12
C ASN A 160 -13.27 4.73 11.39
N GLU A 161 -13.74 3.49 11.61
CA GLU A 161 -13.44 2.72 12.83
C GLU A 161 -11.93 2.47 13.04
N GLY A 162 -11.10 2.60 12.01
CA GLY A 162 -9.65 2.41 12.08
C GLY A 162 -8.81 3.67 12.20
N ALA A 163 -9.41 4.87 12.26
CA ALA A 163 -8.68 6.15 12.15
C ALA A 163 -7.70 6.17 10.94
N SER A 164 -8.16 5.61 9.81
CA SER A 164 -7.41 5.59 8.56
C SER A 164 -7.41 6.97 7.91
N THR A 165 -6.41 7.23 7.07
CA THR A 165 -6.37 8.40 6.17
C THR A 165 -7.35 8.28 4.99
N THR A 166 -8.03 7.14 4.86
CA THR A 166 -9.01 6.85 3.82
C THR A 166 -10.38 6.53 4.42
N ILE A 167 -11.44 7.09 3.84
CA ILE A 167 -12.84 6.76 4.15
C ILE A 167 -13.39 5.96 2.98
N ASN A 168 -13.88 4.76 3.25
CA ASN A 168 -14.56 3.94 2.26
C ASN A 168 -16.07 4.11 2.42
N LEU A 169 -16.74 4.54 1.34
CA LEU A 169 -18.20 4.60 1.24
C LEU A 169 -18.63 3.46 0.33
N GLU A 170 -19.33 2.47 0.89
CA GLU A 170 -19.89 1.39 0.10
C GLU A 170 -21.16 1.89 -0.60
N ILE A 171 -21.17 1.79 -1.93
CA ILE A 171 -22.35 2.11 -2.74
C ILE A 171 -23.19 0.84 -2.80
N PRO A 172 -24.43 0.83 -2.26
CA PRO A 172 -25.28 -0.35 -2.31
C PRO A 172 -25.57 -0.79 -3.75
N PRO A 173 -25.90 -2.06 -4.00
CA PRO A 173 -26.41 -2.47 -5.31
C PRO A 173 -27.73 -1.74 -5.66
N GLY A 174 -27.85 -1.19 -6.87
CA GLY A 174 -29.08 -0.53 -7.33
C GLY A 174 -28.91 0.24 -8.64
N SER A 175 -30.01 0.75 -9.20
CA SER A 175 -29.98 1.65 -10.37
C SER A 175 -29.93 3.12 -9.94
N TYR A 176 -29.08 3.92 -10.59
CA TYR A 176 -28.77 5.30 -10.20
C TYR A 176 -29.08 6.28 -11.34
N THR A 177 -29.99 7.24 -11.12
CA THR A 177 -30.24 8.34 -12.07
C THR A 177 -29.69 9.68 -11.55
N ASP A 178 -29.94 10.02 -10.28
CA ASP A 178 -29.49 11.26 -9.63
C ASP A 178 -29.18 11.04 -8.13
N MET A 179 -28.15 10.24 -7.81
CA MET A 179 -27.78 10.00 -6.41
C MET A 179 -26.52 10.76 -6.01
N GLN A 180 -26.47 11.14 -4.73
CA GLN A 180 -25.33 11.81 -4.13
C GLN A 180 -24.71 10.93 -3.05
N CYS A 181 -23.39 10.79 -3.09
CA CYS A 181 -22.61 10.27 -1.96
C CYS A 181 -22.19 11.47 -1.11
N ARG A 182 -22.76 11.59 0.10
CA ARG A 182 -22.47 12.71 1.00
C ARG A 182 -21.83 12.20 2.28
N ALA A 183 -20.53 12.41 2.42
CA ALA A 183 -19.88 12.37 3.72
C ALA A 183 -20.08 13.73 4.40
N SER A 184 -20.63 13.74 5.61
CA SER A 184 -20.71 14.94 6.43
C SER A 184 -20.15 14.64 7.81
N ASP A 185 -19.05 15.28 8.15
CA ASP A 185 -18.52 15.25 9.50
C ASP A 185 -18.89 16.56 10.21
N PRO A 186 -19.77 16.53 11.24
CA PRO A 186 -20.09 17.73 12.01
C PRO A 186 -18.87 18.38 12.67
N ASN A 187 -17.79 17.63 12.84
CA ASN A 187 -16.53 18.12 13.41
C ASN A 187 -15.60 18.75 12.35
N LEU A 188 -15.91 18.64 11.05
CA LEU A 188 -15.21 19.34 9.96
C LEU A 188 -15.64 20.82 9.90
N ALA A 189 -15.44 21.53 11.00
CA ALA A 189 -15.61 22.98 11.08
C ALA A 189 -14.23 23.64 11.14
N ALA A 190 -14.03 24.73 10.39
CA ALA A 190 -12.75 25.44 10.30
C ALA A 190 -12.15 25.78 11.68
N THR A 191 -13.00 26.08 12.66
CA THR A 191 -12.59 26.41 14.04
C THR A 191 -12.03 25.23 14.84
N ARG A 192 -12.13 24.00 14.32
CA ARG A 192 -11.71 22.78 15.03
C ARG A 192 -10.38 22.20 14.58
N PHE A 193 -9.73 22.83 13.60
CA PHE A 193 -8.39 22.42 13.17
C PHE A 193 -7.56 23.62 12.71
N CYS A 194 -6.24 23.41 12.70
CA CYS A 194 -5.24 24.46 12.73
C CYS A 194 -5.18 25.31 11.47
N SER A 195 -5.03 26.63 11.64
CA SER A 195 -4.68 27.54 10.56
C SER A 195 -3.42 27.07 9.82
N GLY A 196 -3.49 27.06 8.49
CA GLY A 196 -2.46 26.49 7.62
C GLY A 196 -2.68 25.02 7.24
N SER A 197 -3.62 24.31 7.89
CA SER A 197 -4.07 22.98 7.47
C SER A 197 -5.37 23.08 6.66
N SER A 198 -5.55 22.22 5.66
CA SER A 198 -6.78 22.10 4.87
C SER A 198 -7.23 20.65 4.85
N ILE A 199 -8.49 20.41 5.23
CA ILE A 199 -9.11 19.09 5.17
C ILE A 199 -10.32 19.21 4.24
N PHE A 200 -10.29 18.48 3.12
CA PHE A 200 -11.31 18.53 2.06
C PHE A 200 -11.67 19.95 1.59
N GLY A 201 -10.69 20.86 1.53
CA GLY A 201 -10.89 22.24 1.07
C GLY A 201 -11.45 23.20 2.11
N VAL A 202 -11.81 22.72 3.31
CA VAL A 202 -12.09 23.58 4.46
C VAL A 202 -10.75 24.00 5.06
N SER A 203 -10.43 25.29 4.99
CA SER A 203 -9.22 25.84 5.61
C SER A 203 -9.42 25.99 7.12
N GLY A 204 -8.46 25.50 7.90
CA GLY A 204 -8.47 25.65 9.34
C GLY A 204 -8.38 27.12 9.74
N SER A 205 -9.13 27.51 10.75
CA SER A 205 -9.10 28.84 11.36
C SER A 205 -8.78 28.78 12.86
N ALA A 206 -8.63 27.58 13.43
CA ALA A 206 -8.19 27.45 14.80
C ALA A 206 -6.75 27.97 14.93
N THR A 207 -6.51 28.85 15.91
CA THR A 207 -5.17 29.30 16.27
C THR A 207 -4.47 28.18 17.03
N CYS A 208 -3.86 27.26 16.29
CA CYS A 208 -3.05 26.22 16.91
C CYS A 208 -1.62 26.71 17.14
N GLN A 209 -1.03 26.31 18.25
CA GLN A 209 0.42 26.33 18.34
C GLN A 209 0.97 25.41 17.25
N ALA A 210 1.94 25.91 16.47
CA ALA A 210 2.75 25.07 15.61
C ALA A 210 3.25 23.88 16.45
N ALA A 211 3.14 22.66 15.91
CA ALA A 211 3.49 21.43 16.60
C ALA A 211 4.88 21.55 17.23
N VAL A 212 4.91 21.89 18.52
CA VAL A 212 6.02 21.55 19.39
C VAL A 212 5.89 20.04 19.60
N PRO A 213 6.94 19.25 19.38
CA PRO A 213 6.90 17.82 19.62
C PRO A 213 6.51 17.60 21.08
N ILE A 214 5.32 17.04 21.26
CA ILE A 214 4.65 16.61 22.50
C ILE A 214 5.50 16.80 23.76
N ALA A 215 5.44 18.00 24.35
CA ALA A 215 5.81 18.23 25.73
C ALA A 215 4.52 18.32 26.54
N PHE A 216 4.29 17.29 27.35
CA PHE A 216 3.42 17.21 28.53
C PHE A 216 2.28 18.24 28.64
N LEU A 217 1.04 17.75 28.51
CA LEU A 217 -0.18 18.40 29.00
C LEU A 217 -0.03 18.72 30.50
N TYR A 218 0.23 19.99 30.83
CA TYR A 218 -0.04 20.52 32.17
C TYR A 218 -1.37 21.26 32.13
N THR A 219 -2.34 20.73 32.86
CA THR A 219 -3.65 21.34 33.06
C THR A 219 -3.55 22.53 34.04
N PRO A 220 -3.80 23.79 33.64
CA PRO A 220 -3.79 24.92 34.56
C PRO A 220 -5.04 24.89 35.45
N ILE A 221 -4.84 25.13 36.75
CA ILE A 221 -5.91 25.46 37.71
C ILE A 221 -5.94 26.99 37.84
N ASP A 222 -7.13 27.55 38.01
CA ASP A 222 -7.39 28.99 38.09
C ASP A 222 -6.45 29.72 39.05
N GLY A 223 -5.82 30.82 38.59
CA GLY A 223 -4.95 31.68 39.40
C GLY A 223 -3.44 31.46 39.23
N ASP A 224 -2.99 30.70 38.22
CA ASP A 224 -1.57 30.40 38.01
C ASP A 224 -0.73 31.65 37.64
N SER A 225 0.15 32.05 38.57
CA SER A 225 1.10 33.15 38.44
C SER A 225 2.27 32.87 37.48
N ARG A 226 2.16 31.87 36.60
CA ARG A 226 3.15 31.53 35.56
C ARG A 226 2.75 32.04 34.17
N VAL A 227 1.49 32.44 33.97
CA VAL A 227 1.06 33.05 32.72
C VAL A 227 1.33 34.55 32.80
N CYS A 228 2.11 35.06 31.86
CA CYS A 228 2.49 36.48 31.80
C CYS A 228 1.26 37.39 31.71
N SER A 229 1.27 38.49 32.44
CA SER A 229 0.27 39.56 32.37
C SER A 229 0.12 40.02 30.93
N GLY A 230 -1.10 39.90 30.40
CA GLY A 230 -1.42 40.18 28.99
C GLY A 230 -1.64 38.94 28.11
N TYR A 231 -1.40 37.73 28.64
CA TYR A 231 -1.71 36.46 27.98
C TYR A 231 -2.80 35.71 28.74
N TYR A 232 -3.54 34.85 28.05
CA TYR A 232 -4.54 33.97 28.67
C TYR A 232 -4.15 32.50 28.45
N THR A 233 -4.56 31.65 29.38
CA THR A 233 -4.57 30.19 29.24
C THR A 233 -5.99 29.68 29.35
N PHE A 234 -6.25 28.41 29.06
CA PHE A 234 -7.56 27.80 29.26
C PHE A 234 -7.46 26.74 30.37
N ASN A 235 -8.38 26.80 31.34
CA ASN A 235 -8.47 25.79 32.38
C ASN A 235 -9.11 24.49 31.83
N ASN A 236 -9.21 23.45 32.68
CA ASN A 236 -9.79 22.15 32.29
C ASN A 236 -11.26 22.19 31.90
N ALA A 237 -11.95 23.29 32.17
CA ALA A 237 -13.32 23.54 31.73
C ALA A 237 -13.37 24.34 30.41
N GLY A 238 -12.22 24.58 29.77
CA GLY A 238 -12.12 25.36 28.53
C GLY A 238 -12.35 26.86 28.72
N THR A 239 -12.29 27.36 29.95
CA THR A 239 -12.53 28.78 30.26
C THR A 239 -11.22 29.55 30.24
N ALA A 240 -11.19 30.72 29.59
CA ALA A 240 -10.01 31.56 29.50
C ALA A 240 -9.68 32.21 30.85
N VAL A 241 -8.45 32.01 31.33
CA VAL A 241 -7.89 32.58 32.56
C VAL A 241 -6.75 33.52 32.18
N ASN A 242 -6.87 34.80 32.54
CA ASN A 242 -5.82 35.79 32.30
C ASN A 242 -4.63 35.57 33.23
N GLY A 243 -3.43 35.62 32.68
CA GLY A 243 -2.18 35.59 33.41
C GLY A 243 -1.95 36.86 34.22
N THR A 244 -1.29 36.70 35.37
CA THR A 244 -0.97 37.79 36.30
C THR A 244 0.53 37.96 36.54
N ALA A 245 1.38 37.17 35.88
CA ALA A 245 2.83 37.16 36.11
C ALA A 245 3.54 38.35 35.44
N SER A 246 4.41 39.06 36.15
CA SER A 246 5.23 40.13 35.56
C SER A 246 6.42 39.52 34.82
N CYS A 247 6.33 39.38 33.50
CA CYS A 247 7.39 38.84 32.66
C CYS A 247 8.18 39.98 32.01
N VAL A 248 9.38 40.25 32.52
CA VAL A 248 10.28 41.27 31.98
C VAL A 248 11.46 40.57 31.31
N ASN A 249 11.56 40.73 29.98
CA ASN A 249 12.72 40.48 29.12
C ASN A 249 13.70 39.36 29.52
N SER A 250 13.54 38.18 28.92
CA SER A 250 14.69 37.32 28.61
C SER A 250 14.55 36.76 27.19
N THR A 251 15.58 37.03 26.41
CA THR A 251 15.79 36.77 24.99
C THR A 251 15.53 35.31 24.61
N VAL A 252 14.75 35.12 23.55
CA VAL A 252 14.42 33.83 22.95
C VAL A 252 15.65 33.28 22.24
N GLY A 253 16.27 32.22 22.76
CA GLY A 253 17.42 31.60 22.11
C GLY A 253 18.22 30.64 22.99
N SER A 254 17.59 29.59 23.53
CA SER A 254 18.26 28.41 24.10
C SER A 254 17.22 27.34 24.39
N TYR A 255 16.92 26.46 23.44
CA TYR A 255 16.37 25.13 23.77
C TYR A 255 17.48 24.13 23.52
N MET A 256 18.38 24.04 24.50
CA MET A 256 19.32 22.93 24.61
C MET A 256 18.54 21.70 25.09
N ASN A 257 18.78 20.59 24.40
CA ASN A 257 18.46 19.25 24.89
C ASN A 257 19.23 19.01 26.20
N PHE A 258 18.61 19.37 27.32
CA PHE A 258 19.02 18.87 28.62
C PHE A 258 18.21 17.61 28.91
N LEU A 259 18.80 16.44 28.68
CA LEU A 259 18.48 15.27 29.49
C LEU A 259 19.25 15.39 30.80
N SER A 260 19.00 16.45 31.57
CA SER A 260 19.59 16.57 32.91
C SER A 260 18.79 15.67 33.86
N SER A 261 19.41 14.58 34.33
CA SER A 261 18.88 13.74 35.41
C SER A 261 18.96 14.49 36.76
N SER A 262 18.13 15.51 36.97
CA SER A 262 18.21 16.33 38.19
C SER A 262 16.85 16.79 38.74
N GLU A 263 15.86 15.90 38.88
CA GLU A 263 14.65 16.18 39.67
C GLU A 263 14.59 15.34 40.96
N PHE A 264 15.46 15.72 41.92
CA PHE A 264 15.58 15.14 43.26
C PHE A 264 14.27 15.14 44.08
N ARG A 265 14.00 14.03 44.80
CA ARG A 265 13.17 14.01 46.04
C ARG A 265 13.79 13.09 47.11
N THR A 266 13.59 13.39 48.39
CA THR A 266 14.21 12.67 49.54
C THR A 266 13.27 11.63 50.16
N LEU A 267 13.83 10.50 50.60
CA LEU A 267 13.12 9.38 51.21
C LEU A 267 12.76 9.66 52.68
N GLY A 268 11.50 9.43 53.07
CA GLY A 268 11.06 9.38 54.47
C GLY A 268 10.06 10.46 54.92
N ALA A 269 9.76 11.46 54.10
CA ALA A 269 8.63 12.35 54.34
C ALA A 269 7.38 11.80 53.64
N ALA A 270 6.23 11.81 54.33
CA ALA A 270 4.93 11.58 53.70
C ALA A 270 4.79 12.47 52.46
N GLN A 271 4.21 11.93 51.38
CA GLN A 271 3.98 12.65 50.12
C GLN A 271 3.47 14.07 50.39
N ARG A 272 4.32 15.06 50.12
CA ARG A 272 3.91 16.46 50.01
C ARG A 272 4.04 16.85 48.55
N THR A 273 2.90 16.95 47.87
CA THR A 273 2.80 17.82 46.71
C THR A 273 3.08 19.26 47.17
N VAL A 274 3.66 20.08 46.30
CA VAL A 274 3.83 21.52 46.57
C VAL A 274 2.45 22.18 46.48
N ALA A 275 1.71 22.04 47.56
CA ALA A 275 0.66 22.89 48.09
C ALA A 275 0.21 22.21 49.38
N THR A 276 0.70 22.66 50.52
CA THR A 276 0.13 22.21 51.79
C THR A 276 -1.26 22.85 51.92
N GLU A 277 -2.24 22.03 52.32
CA GLU A 277 -3.54 22.39 52.94
C GLU A 277 -4.68 22.92 52.06
N ASN A 278 -5.44 22.00 51.45
CA ASN A 278 -6.76 21.68 52.03
C ASN A 278 -7.27 20.31 51.58
N VAL A 279 -7.69 19.54 52.57
CA VAL A 279 -8.11 18.13 52.52
C VAL A 279 -9.33 17.93 51.62
N THR A 280 -9.24 17.05 50.63
CA THR A 280 -10.28 16.03 50.40
C THR A 280 -9.70 14.81 49.69
N VAL A 281 -9.95 13.64 50.28
CA VAL A 281 -9.47 12.32 49.89
C VAL A 281 -9.97 11.96 48.48
N TYR A 282 -9.09 11.74 47.50
CA TYR A 282 -9.46 10.99 46.30
C TYR A 282 -9.35 9.50 46.62
N THR A 283 -10.51 8.90 46.89
CA THR A 283 -10.69 7.45 46.95
C THR A 283 -10.30 6.81 45.63
N ASN A 284 -9.60 5.68 45.71
CA ASN A 284 -9.15 4.81 44.63
C ASN A 284 -10.01 4.86 43.36
N SER A 285 -9.33 4.93 42.21
CA SER A 285 -9.92 4.77 40.89
C SER A 285 -10.87 3.55 40.85
N PRO A 286 -12.04 3.63 40.16
CA PRO A 286 -13.01 2.55 40.12
C PRO A 286 -12.42 1.23 39.59
N ILE A 287 -12.99 0.11 40.05
CA ILE A 287 -12.70 -1.24 39.52
C ILE A 287 -12.88 -1.21 38.00
N GLY A 288 -11.80 -1.46 37.26
CA GLY A 288 -11.78 -1.46 35.79
C GLY A 288 -10.84 -0.41 35.15
N ALA A 289 -10.33 0.57 35.90
CA ALA A 289 -9.26 1.42 35.42
C ALA A 289 -7.93 0.63 35.35
N ARG A 290 -7.22 0.71 34.22
CA ARG A 290 -5.85 0.18 34.10
C ARG A 290 -5.03 0.78 35.25
N ALA A 291 -4.42 -0.07 36.07
CA ALA A 291 -3.50 0.39 37.10
C ALA A 291 -2.48 1.32 36.42
N VAL A 292 -2.40 2.57 36.89
CA VAL A 292 -1.28 3.44 36.50
C VAL A 292 -0.04 2.65 36.90
N PRO A 293 0.85 2.31 35.94
CA PRO A 293 2.09 1.62 36.29
C PRO A 293 2.73 2.40 37.43
N ALA A 294 3.22 1.69 38.46
CA ALA A 294 4.04 2.35 39.47
C ALA A 294 5.12 3.13 38.71
N LEU A 295 4.99 4.45 38.69
CA LEU A 295 5.98 5.31 38.07
C LEU A 295 7.27 5.02 38.83
N LEU A 296 8.28 4.50 38.13
CA LEU A 296 9.62 4.35 38.68
C LEU A 296 9.98 5.69 39.33
N GLN A 297 10.34 5.64 40.60
CA GLN A 297 10.67 6.85 41.34
C GLN A 297 11.99 7.38 40.79
N ASP A 298 12.11 8.69 40.51
CA ASP A 298 13.37 9.36 40.15
C ASP A 298 14.36 9.43 41.34
N THR A 299 14.26 8.47 42.25
CA THR A 299 15.07 8.29 43.45
C THR A 299 15.70 6.92 43.51
N ASP A 300 15.86 6.23 42.38
CA ASP A 300 16.72 5.04 42.24
C ASP A 300 18.23 5.38 42.36
N LEU A 301 18.55 6.40 43.16
CA LEU A 301 19.59 6.51 44.19
C LEU A 301 19.90 8.01 44.34
N ALA A 302 19.33 8.64 45.38
CA ALA A 302 19.71 9.99 45.76
C ALA A 302 21.24 10.05 46.00
N ALA A 303 21.92 10.83 45.17
CA ALA A 303 23.17 11.53 45.43
C ALA A 303 24.49 10.77 45.74
N THR A 304 24.60 9.43 45.78
CA THR A 304 25.93 8.80 46.03
C THR A 304 26.29 7.47 45.35
N ALA A 305 25.47 6.81 44.52
CA ALA A 305 25.88 5.47 44.05
C ALA A 305 25.33 4.98 42.69
N ALA A 306 25.14 5.84 41.68
CA ALA A 306 25.29 5.33 40.31
C ALA A 306 26.76 4.94 40.15
N ALA A 307 27.06 3.66 40.39
CA ALA A 307 28.43 3.21 40.54
C ALA A 307 29.02 3.03 39.15
N TYR A 308 29.74 4.04 38.66
CA TYR A 308 30.64 3.92 37.51
C TYR A 308 31.51 2.67 37.67
N VAL A 309 31.91 2.05 36.56
CA VAL A 309 32.98 1.04 36.58
C VAL A 309 34.17 1.63 37.35
N ARG A 310 34.51 1.02 38.49
CA ARG A 310 35.53 1.55 39.38
C ARG A 310 36.89 1.14 38.83
N ARG A 311 37.60 2.13 38.30
CA ARG A 311 38.94 1.95 37.73
C ARG A 311 40.06 2.31 38.69
N THR A 312 39.77 2.82 39.89
CA THR A 312 40.79 3.21 40.87
C THR A 312 41.72 2.05 41.23
N ASP A 313 41.17 0.85 41.40
CA ASP A 313 41.96 -0.36 41.69
C ASP A 313 42.76 -0.81 40.46
N TRP A 314 42.24 -0.53 39.27
CA TRP A 314 42.96 -0.77 38.01
C TRP A 314 44.10 0.23 37.91
N ASP A 315 43.82 1.53 37.89
CA ASP A 315 44.82 2.58 37.68
C ASP A 315 45.94 2.57 38.74
N THR A 316 45.71 2.10 39.97
CA THR A 316 46.76 1.95 41.00
C THR A 316 47.60 0.67 40.88
N THR A 317 47.01 -0.43 40.40
CA THR A 317 47.69 -1.74 40.27
C THR A 317 48.27 -1.95 38.87
N CYS A 318 47.73 -1.24 37.88
CA CYS A 318 48.04 -1.38 36.47
C CYS A 318 49.03 -0.33 35.95
N ASP A 319 49.37 0.67 36.75
CA ASP A 319 50.29 1.75 36.37
C ASP A 319 51.75 1.30 36.53
N ALA A 320 52.40 1.07 35.39
CA ALA A 320 53.82 0.74 35.29
C ALA A 320 54.74 1.80 35.94
N SER A 321 54.27 3.04 36.13
CA SER A 321 55.05 4.12 36.75
C SER A 321 55.10 4.07 38.29
N THR A 322 54.24 3.26 38.93
CA THR A 322 54.15 3.18 40.40
C THR A 322 54.97 2.04 41.04
N GLY A 323 55.57 1.16 40.24
CA GLY A 323 56.45 0.09 40.72
C GLY A 323 55.76 -1.01 41.55
N ALA A 324 54.43 -1.12 41.51
CA ALA A 324 53.69 -2.17 42.20
C ALA A 324 53.79 -3.52 41.45
N ALA A 325 54.39 -4.51 42.10
CA ALA A 325 54.70 -5.82 41.56
C ALA A 325 53.46 -6.72 41.37
N GLY A 326 53.39 -7.45 40.25
CA GLY A 326 52.43 -8.56 40.12
C GLY A 326 52.14 -9.14 38.72
N GLY A 327 52.74 -8.66 37.64
CA GLY A 327 52.61 -9.26 36.31
C GLY A 327 53.88 -9.01 35.50
N SER A 328 54.15 -9.83 34.48
CA SER A 328 55.27 -9.66 33.56
C SER A 328 55.47 -8.19 33.14
N ALA A 329 56.70 -7.82 32.77
CA ALA A 329 57.12 -6.48 32.34
C ALA A 329 56.26 -5.83 31.22
N ASP A 330 55.29 -6.56 30.67
CA ASP A 330 54.31 -6.14 29.69
C ASP A 330 52.89 -6.14 30.30
N SER A 331 52.51 -5.03 30.96
CA SER A 331 51.14 -4.56 31.16
C SER A 331 50.12 -5.45 31.95
N PRO A 332 50.08 -5.35 33.30
CA PRO A 332 49.40 -6.31 34.21
C PRO A 332 47.86 -6.29 34.21
N CYS A 333 47.22 -5.48 33.36
CA CYS A 333 45.75 -5.34 33.30
C CYS A 333 45.22 -5.39 31.87
N THR A 334 45.91 -6.15 31.05
CA THR A 334 45.52 -6.42 29.69
C THR A 334 44.67 -7.69 29.65
N CYS A 335 43.52 -7.65 28.99
CA CYS A 335 42.64 -8.80 28.91
C CYS A 335 41.95 -8.90 27.55
N GLY A 336 41.60 -10.13 27.18
CA GLY A 336 40.76 -10.40 26.02
C GLY A 336 41.49 -10.23 24.69
N LEU A 337 42.82 -10.42 24.60
CA LEU A 337 43.58 -10.17 23.37
C LEU A 337 43.38 -11.21 22.25
N ALA A 338 42.85 -12.40 22.56
CA ALA A 338 42.69 -13.48 21.60
C ALA A 338 41.42 -14.31 21.85
N GLY A 339 40.98 -15.03 20.81
CA GLY A 339 39.83 -15.93 20.85
C GLY A 339 38.50 -15.26 20.48
N THR A 340 37.43 -16.04 20.50
CA THR A 340 36.06 -15.56 20.24
C THR A 340 35.65 -14.43 21.20
N LEU A 341 34.67 -13.59 20.85
CA LEU A 341 34.18 -12.54 21.76
C LEU A 341 33.81 -13.10 23.14
N ALA A 342 33.17 -14.28 23.18
CA ALA A 342 32.85 -14.95 24.44
C ALA A 342 34.10 -15.37 25.24
N GLN A 343 35.14 -15.86 24.57
CA GLN A 343 36.42 -16.20 25.21
C GLN A 343 37.13 -14.95 25.75
N ARG A 344 37.08 -13.83 25.01
CA ARG A 344 37.66 -12.55 25.45
C ARG A 344 36.97 -11.99 26.68
N VAL A 345 35.63 -11.99 26.68
CA VAL A 345 34.81 -11.63 27.84
C VAL A 345 35.10 -12.53 29.03
N ALA A 346 35.17 -13.85 28.84
CA ALA A 346 35.50 -14.79 29.91
C ALA A 346 36.91 -14.54 30.46
N HIS A 347 37.88 -14.25 29.59
CA HIS A 347 39.24 -13.90 29.98
C HIS A 347 39.24 -12.65 30.87
N CYS A 348 38.58 -11.56 30.45
CA CYS A 348 38.46 -10.34 31.26
C CYS A 348 37.72 -10.56 32.58
N ALA A 349 36.64 -11.35 32.58
CA ALA A 349 35.87 -11.66 33.79
C ALA A 349 36.65 -12.55 34.80
N SER A 350 37.57 -13.38 34.31
CA SER A 350 38.45 -14.21 35.15
C SER A 350 39.75 -13.52 35.56
N HIS A 351 40.04 -12.34 35.00
CA HIS A 351 41.29 -11.63 35.23
C HIS A 351 41.31 -11.11 36.66
N GLY A 352 42.20 -11.62 37.52
CA GLY A 352 42.17 -11.40 38.98
C GLY A 352 41.85 -9.95 39.40
N ILE A 353 42.59 -8.98 38.87
CA ILE A 353 42.41 -7.53 39.17
C ILE A 353 41.14 -6.93 38.55
N LEU A 354 40.76 -7.34 37.34
CA LEU A 354 39.65 -6.72 36.59
C LEU A 354 38.30 -7.37 36.92
N SER A 355 38.30 -8.64 37.33
CA SER A 355 37.16 -9.55 37.39
C SER A 355 35.89 -8.96 38.00
N ALA A 356 36.00 -8.26 39.13
CA ALA A 356 34.88 -7.66 39.84
C ALA A 356 34.22 -6.48 39.09
N GLU A 357 35.00 -5.77 38.28
CA GLU A 357 34.57 -4.59 37.54
C GLU A 357 34.58 -4.82 36.02
N ALA A 358 34.88 -6.04 35.54
CA ALA A 358 34.81 -6.45 34.13
C ALA A 358 33.36 -6.64 33.64
N THR A 359 32.40 -6.47 34.53
CA THR A 359 30.97 -6.47 34.22
C THR A 359 30.31 -5.33 34.98
N TRP A 360 29.44 -4.59 34.28
CA TRP A 360 28.63 -3.54 34.87
C TRP A 360 27.16 -3.85 34.63
N ASN A 361 26.38 -3.95 35.71
CA ASN A 361 24.97 -4.29 35.62
C ASN A 361 24.12 -3.11 36.10
N GLY A 362 23.51 -2.39 35.16
CA GLY A 362 22.67 -1.23 35.43
C GLY A 362 21.47 -1.53 36.31
N ALA A 363 20.95 -2.76 36.29
CA ALA A 363 19.87 -3.18 37.18
C ALA A 363 20.25 -3.15 38.66
N SER A 364 21.55 -3.33 38.96
CA SER A 364 22.08 -3.34 40.33
C SER A 364 22.88 -2.10 40.72
N ARG A 365 23.39 -1.35 39.73
CA ARG A 365 24.32 -0.24 39.93
C ARG A 365 23.73 1.13 39.61
N ALA A 366 22.47 1.18 39.15
CA ALA A 366 21.78 2.38 38.73
C ALA A 366 20.25 2.18 38.82
N ASN A 367 19.48 2.72 37.86
CA ASN A 367 18.02 2.86 37.93
C ASN A 367 17.19 1.61 37.58
N GLY A 368 17.75 0.40 37.68
CA GLY A 368 17.00 -0.83 37.41
C GLY A 368 16.73 -1.15 35.93
N ALA A 369 16.66 -0.12 35.06
CA ALA A 369 16.26 -0.24 33.65
C ALA A 369 17.44 -0.28 32.66
N GLN A 370 18.64 0.08 33.11
CA GLN A 370 19.88 0.03 32.32
C GLN A 370 20.37 -1.40 32.07
N SER A 371 21.17 -1.59 31.00
CA SER A 371 21.55 -2.93 30.54
C SER A 371 22.73 -3.53 31.31
N LEU A 372 23.06 -4.78 30.97
CA LEU A 372 24.30 -5.43 31.36
C LEU A 372 25.38 -5.09 30.33
N TRP A 373 26.55 -4.65 30.81
CA TRP A 373 27.73 -4.41 29.99
C TRP A 373 28.88 -5.32 30.41
N LYS A 374 29.63 -5.83 29.43
CA LYS A 374 30.79 -6.71 29.69
C LYS A 374 32.04 -6.18 29.01
N LEU A 375 33.14 -6.15 29.74
CA LEU A 375 34.44 -5.81 29.20
C LEU A 375 34.88 -6.93 28.25
N VAL A 376 35.14 -6.58 27.01
CA VAL A 376 35.57 -7.53 25.97
C VAL A 376 37.08 -7.53 25.89
N THR A 377 37.68 -6.35 25.74
CA THR A 377 39.13 -6.20 25.70
C THR A 377 39.57 -4.98 26.49
N ARG A 378 40.75 -5.10 27.07
CA ARG A 378 41.48 -3.97 27.65
C ARG A 378 42.93 -4.12 27.27
N THR A 379 43.54 -3.08 26.73
CA THR A 379 45.00 -2.99 26.54
C THR A 379 45.56 -2.01 27.57
N GLY A 380 46.54 -2.43 28.35
CA GLY A 380 47.14 -1.57 29.36
C GLY A 380 48.24 -0.68 28.76
N ALA A 381 48.03 0.63 28.88
CA ALA A 381 48.91 1.77 28.62
C ALA A 381 49.46 1.98 27.19
N THR A 382 48.93 3.01 26.52
CA THR A 382 49.76 3.90 25.70
C THR A 382 49.75 5.27 26.38
N ASP A 383 50.80 5.50 27.17
CA ASP A 383 51.35 6.79 27.61
C ASP A 383 50.62 7.64 28.68
N SER A 384 49.48 7.21 29.23
CA SER A 384 48.71 8.03 30.20
C SER A 384 48.10 7.29 31.41
N GLY A 385 48.52 6.05 31.67
CA GLY A 385 48.08 5.28 32.85
C GLY A 385 46.62 4.77 32.81
N LYS A 386 45.83 5.12 31.78
CA LYS A 386 44.47 4.61 31.59
C LYS A 386 44.43 3.69 30.37
N GLY A 387 44.20 2.39 30.58
CA GLY A 387 44.10 1.42 29.50
C GLY A 387 42.94 1.74 28.55
N LYS A 388 43.07 1.36 27.27
CA LYS A 388 41.99 1.47 26.29
C LYS A 388 41.12 0.23 26.41
N GLU A 389 39.81 0.43 26.32
CA GLU A 389 38.80 -0.57 26.62
C GLU A 389 37.79 -0.68 25.48
N VAL A 390 37.32 -1.91 25.23
CA VAL A 390 36.13 -2.19 24.44
C VAL A 390 35.11 -2.91 25.31
N TRP A 391 33.91 -2.37 25.37
CA TRP A 391 32.78 -2.92 26.13
C TRP A 391 31.66 -3.39 25.20
N GLN A 392 30.99 -4.48 25.56
CA GLN A 392 29.80 -4.94 24.87
C GLN A 392 28.56 -4.61 25.70
N ASP A 393 27.66 -3.84 25.13
CA ASP A 393 26.28 -3.76 25.63
C ASP A 393 25.56 -5.08 25.32
N GLN A 394 25.13 -5.80 26.35
CA GLN A 394 24.47 -7.09 26.17
C GLN A 394 23.03 -6.96 25.66
N ARG A 395 22.42 -5.76 25.69
CA ARG A 395 21.08 -5.54 25.15
C ARG A 395 21.11 -5.35 23.64
N SER A 396 21.94 -4.45 23.14
CA SER A 396 22.10 -4.24 21.69
C SER A 396 23.05 -5.24 21.02
N GLY A 397 23.96 -5.85 21.78
CA GLY A 397 25.05 -6.68 21.28
C GLY A 397 26.23 -5.89 20.71
N LEU A 398 26.15 -4.55 20.68
CA LEU A 398 27.16 -3.68 20.08
C LEU A 398 28.41 -3.55 20.96
N LEU A 399 29.56 -3.47 20.29
CA LEU A 399 30.86 -3.19 20.89
C LEU A 399 31.12 -1.69 20.87
N TRP A 400 31.58 -1.13 21.99
CA TRP A 400 31.86 0.29 22.15
C TRP A 400 33.33 0.47 22.50
N SER A 401 34.06 1.20 21.67
CA SER A 401 35.48 1.47 21.88
C SER A 401 35.69 2.60 22.87
N SER A 402 36.90 2.76 23.39
CA SER A 402 37.34 4.05 23.95
C SER A 402 37.44 5.09 22.83
N LEU A 403 37.65 6.36 23.18
CA LEU A 403 37.92 7.40 22.21
C LEU A 403 39.15 7.02 21.36
N VAL A 404 38.94 7.07 20.04
CA VAL A 404 39.97 6.90 19.01
C VAL A 404 40.47 8.24 18.49
N ALA A 405 39.86 9.34 18.89
CA ALA A 405 40.37 10.70 18.72
C ALA A 405 39.69 11.63 19.72
N THR A 406 40.40 12.63 20.24
CA THR A 406 39.83 13.66 21.12
C THR A 406 39.51 14.96 20.37
N ALA A 407 40.11 15.15 19.20
CA ALA A 407 40.01 16.36 18.39
C ALA A 407 40.10 16.03 16.90
N LEU A 408 38.97 15.64 16.29
CA LEU A 408 38.89 15.35 14.87
C LEU A 408 37.63 15.99 14.24
N ASN A 409 37.72 16.40 12.98
CA ASN A 409 36.55 16.88 12.26
C ASN A 409 35.67 15.73 11.77
N TRP A 410 34.40 16.02 11.48
CA TRP A 410 33.41 15.00 11.16
C TRP A 410 33.79 14.19 9.91
N CYS A 411 34.33 14.85 8.88
CA CYS A 411 34.67 14.19 7.62
C CYS A 411 35.75 13.11 7.81
N LYS A 412 36.78 13.39 8.62
CA LYS A 412 37.81 12.39 8.98
C LYS A 412 37.32 11.38 10.02
N ALA A 413 36.35 11.74 10.86
CA ALA A 413 35.76 10.79 11.79
C ALA A 413 34.98 9.69 11.05
N THR A 414 34.24 10.07 10.02
CA THR A 414 33.40 9.15 9.23
C THR A 414 34.11 8.54 8.03
N GLY A 415 35.20 9.14 7.54
CA GLY A 415 35.76 8.78 6.23
C GLY A 415 35.00 9.37 5.05
N SER A 416 34.06 10.30 5.28
CA SER A 416 33.30 10.93 4.19
C SER A 416 34.22 11.80 3.34
N ASN A 417 34.32 11.49 2.04
CA ASN A 417 34.96 12.33 1.02
C ASN A 417 34.18 12.24 -0.30
N HIS A 418 34.29 13.25 -1.17
CA HIS A 418 33.64 13.27 -2.48
C HIS A 418 34.67 13.12 -3.60
N ILE A 419 35.46 12.04 -3.57
CA ILE A 419 36.37 11.67 -4.65
C ILE A 419 35.75 10.54 -5.47
N PHE A 420 36.05 10.53 -6.77
CA PHE A 420 35.71 9.47 -7.72
C PHE A 420 36.09 8.08 -7.17
N GLY A 421 35.09 7.23 -6.92
CA GLY A 421 35.29 5.86 -6.41
C GLY A 421 34.75 5.57 -5.00
N ASN A 422 34.29 6.58 -4.24
CA ASN A 422 33.59 6.35 -2.97
C ASN A 422 32.06 6.53 -3.14
N PRO A 423 31.28 5.45 -3.36
CA PRO A 423 29.82 5.54 -3.58
C PRO A 423 29.03 5.96 -2.33
N SER A 424 29.68 6.12 -1.18
CA SER A 424 29.04 6.37 0.12
C SER A 424 29.21 7.81 0.61
N SER A 425 29.62 8.75 -0.25
CA SER A 425 29.84 10.14 0.16
C SER A 425 28.51 10.83 0.50
N GLU A 426 28.34 11.24 1.75
CA GLU A 426 27.17 12.01 2.18
C GLU A 426 27.13 13.37 1.48
N THR A 427 25.92 13.88 1.18
CA THR A 427 25.76 15.19 0.54
C THR A 427 26.44 16.28 1.38
N ASP A 428 27.31 17.05 0.74
CA ASP A 428 28.12 18.08 1.42
C ASP A 428 27.95 19.48 0.82
N PRO A 429 26.87 20.21 1.16
CA PRO A 429 26.58 21.51 0.57
C PRO A 429 27.62 22.60 0.86
N ASN A 430 28.42 22.43 1.91
CA ASN A 430 29.45 23.38 2.33
C ASN A 430 30.86 22.98 1.90
N ALA A 431 31.01 21.87 1.17
CA ALA A 431 32.28 21.38 0.64
C ALA A 431 33.38 21.19 1.70
N PHE A 432 33.00 20.87 2.94
CA PHE A 432 33.96 20.56 4.01
C PHE A 432 34.68 19.24 3.72
N CYS A 433 33.95 18.15 3.48
CA CYS A 433 34.48 16.82 3.23
C CYS A 433 35.11 16.68 1.83
N THR A 434 35.04 17.72 1.01
CA THR A 434 35.66 17.80 -0.32
C THR A 434 36.85 18.76 -0.35
N SER A 435 37.24 19.30 0.81
CA SER A 435 38.35 20.23 0.97
C SER A 435 39.56 19.53 1.60
N ASN A 436 40.74 19.73 1.00
CA ASN A 436 42.02 19.21 1.52
C ASN A 436 42.34 19.66 2.96
N THR A 437 41.69 20.71 3.44
CA THR A 437 41.80 21.17 4.83
C THR A 437 41.15 20.19 5.80
N TYR A 438 39.99 19.65 5.45
CA TYR A 438 39.18 18.84 6.37
C TYR A 438 39.17 17.37 6.00
N GLN A 439 39.50 16.97 4.77
CA GLN A 439 39.59 15.57 4.35
C GLN A 439 40.54 15.44 3.17
N ALA A 440 41.25 14.33 3.05
CA ALA A 440 42.09 14.06 1.89
C ALA A 440 41.23 14.05 0.60
N THR A 441 41.60 14.86 -0.40
CA THR A 441 40.91 14.93 -1.71
C THR A 441 41.62 14.16 -2.82
N SER A 442 42.71 13.46 -2.48
CA SER A 442 43.35 12.46 -3.34
C SER A 442 43.85 11.28 -2.50
N GLY A 443 43.86 10.07 -3.08
CA GLY A 443 44.24 8.84 -2.38
C GLY A 443 43.16 8.29 -1.44
N MET A 444 43.58 7.57 -0.41
CA MET A 444 42.67 6.96 0.59
C MET A 444 42.07 8.02 1.51
N ALA A 445 40.78 7.91 1.80
CA ALA A 445 40.09 8.80 2.73
C ALA A 445 40.58 8.55 4.16
N VAL A 446 40.75 9.60 4.96
CA VAL A 446 41.04 9.42 6.38
C VAL A 446 39.76 9.02 7.10
N SER A 447 39.75 7.90 7.81
CA SER A 447 38.65 7.48 8.70
C SER A 447 39.18 7.02 10.05
N ALA A 448 38.60 7.56 11.13
CA ALA A 448 38.92 7.10 12.47
C ALA A 448 38.37 5.70 12.74
N CYS A 449 37.12 5.45 12.35
CA CYS A 449 36.41 4.22 12.70
C CYS A 449 36.31 3.20 11.57
N PHE A 450 36.32 3.60 10.31
CA PHE A 450 36.13 2.65 9.21
C PHE A 450 37.47 2.05 8.76
N GLU A 451 37.57 0.72 8.73
CA GLU A 451 38.84 -0.02 8.56
C GLU A 451 39.00 -0.73 7.21
N ASP A 452 38.36 -0.25 6.14
CA ASP A 452 38.45 -0.88 4.82
C ASP A 452 39.75 -0.49 4.06
N PRO A 453 40.26 -1.32 3.13
CA PRO A 453 41.46 -1.02 2.32
C PRO A 453 41.45 0.32 1.57
N ASN A 454 40.28 0.95 1.38
CA ASN A 454 40.15 2.26 0.74
C ASN A 454 40.32 3.45 1.71
N PHE A 455 40.58 3.19 2.99
CA PHE A 455 40.69 4.21 4.03
C PHE A 455 42.05 4.14 4.72
N THR A 456 42.46 5.27 5.30
CA THR A 456 43.70 5.41 6.06
C THR A 456 43.45 6.05 7.41
N ARG A 457 44.38 5.83 8.34
CA ARG A 457 44.41 6.43 9.69
C ARG A 457 45.60 7.38 9.85
N SER A 458 46.05 7.98 8.76
CA SER A 458 47.28 8.80 8.74
C SER A 458 47.18 10.14 9.47
N ASP A 459 46.00 10.55 9.95
CA ASP A 459 45.86 11.76 10.77
C ASP A 459 46.40 11.52 12.18
N SER A 460 47.28 12.40 12.65
CA SER A 460 47.97 12.26 13.93
C SER A 460 47.05 12.32 15.15
N ASN A 461 45.81 12.81 14.99
CA ASN A 461 44.83 12.83 16.08
C ASN A 461 44.07 11.50 16.22
N ILE A 462 44.26 10.55 15.29
CA ILE A 462 43.67 9.22 15.37
C ILE A 462 44.61 8.34 16.20
N GLU A 463 44.07 7.78 17.28
CA GLU A 463 44.68 6.82 18.18
C GLU A 463 44.02 5.44 17.99
N PRO A 464 44.56 4.57 17.12
CA PRO A 464 43.99 3.25 16.85
C PRO A 464 43.93 2.36 18.10
N SER A 465 44.77 2.64 19.10
CA SER A 465 44.76 1.92 20.38
C SER A 465 43.42 2.04 21.10
N GLY A 466 42.58 3.04 20.80
CA GLY A 466 41.22 3.16 21.34
C GLY A 466 40.31 1.96 21.07
N LEU A 467 40.63 1.16 20.03
CA LEU A 467 39.93 -0.08 19.71
C LEU A 467 40.44 -1.31 20.50
N ALA A 468 41.43 -1.12 21.38
CA ALA A 468 41.95 -2.12 22.31
C ALA A 468 42.24 -3.50 21.67
N ALA A 469 42.97 -3.48 20.55
CA ALA A 469 43.38 -4.66 19.76
C ALA A 469 42.22 -5.50 19.18
N LEU A 470 41.03 -4.92 19.06
CA LEU A 470 39.95 -5.42 18.21
C LEU A 470 39.89 -4.57 16.95
N ASP A 471 40.42 -5.08 15.85
CA ASP A 471 40.37 -4.46 14.52
C ASP A 471 40.05 -5.53 13.45
N GLN A 472 40.06 -5.18 12.17
CA GLN A 472 39.84 -6.14 11.08
C GLN A 472 40.85 -7.29 11.02
N SER A 473 42.03 -7.16 11.62
CA SER A 473 43.03 -8.23 11.71
C SER A 473 42.84 -9.14 12.94
N SER A 474 42.01 -8.73 13.88
CA SER A 474 41.68 -9.54 15.06
C SER A 474 40.83 -10.76 14.72
N SER A 475 40.78 -11.74 15.62
CA SER A 475 39.90 -12.91 15.52
C SER A 475 38.96 -12.94 16.72
N PRO A 476 37.63 -12.84 16.54
CA PRO A 476 36.95 -12.53 15.28
C PRO A 476 37.22 -11.08 14.85
N ALA A 477 37.25 -10.83 13.54
CA ALA A 477 37.39 -9.48 13.02
C ALA A 477 36.16 -8.65 13.40
N VAL A 478 36.37 -7.43 13.88
CA VAL A 478 35.28 -6.51 14.25
C VAL A 478 35.21 -5.40 13.20
N GLY A 479 34.02 -5.20 12.65
CA GLY A 479 33.77 -4.10 11.73
C GLY A 479 33.38 -2.84 12.49
N TRP A 480 34.22 -1.82 12.47
CA TRP A 480 34.00 -0.55 13.18
C TRP A 480 33.35 0.52 12.30
N ARG A 481 32.48 1.32 12.92
CA ARG A 481 31.90 2.54 12.34
C ARG A 481 31.72 3.60 13.42
N ILE A 482 31.51 4.84 13.00
CA ILE A 482 31.06 5.88 13.93
C ILE A 482 29.61 5.58 14.41
N PRO A 483 29.27 5.80 15.70
CA PRO A 483 27.91 5.64 16.19
C PRO A 483 26.96 6.65 15.54
N THR A 484 25.73 6.25 15.24
CA THR A 484 24.65 7.16 14.87
C THR A 484 24.08 7.83 16.12
N LYS A 485 23.27 8.89 15.95
CA LYS A 485 22.56 9.50 17.08
C LYS A 485 21.66 8.50 17.83
N TYR A 486 21.17 7.47 17.14
CA TYR A 486 20.30 6.45 17.72
C TYR A 486 21.08 5.37 18.46
N ASP A 487 22.31 5.05 18.01
CA ASP A 487 23.21 4.18 18.79
C ASP A 487 23.53 4.83 20.13
N TYR A 488 23.84 6.13 20.15
CA TYR A 488 24.04 6.87 21.41
C TYR A 488 22.77 6.95 22.26
N ALA A 489 21.60 7.20 21.65
CA ALA A 489 20.34 7.25 22.40
C ALA A 489 20.03 5.91 23.10
N LEU A 490 20.24 4.79 22.40
CA LEU A 490 20.08 3.46 22.99
C LEU A 490 21.14 3.20 24.07
N ALA A 491 22.40 3.47 23.78
CA ALA A 491 23.49 3.26 24.72
C ALA A 491 23.36 4.13 25.98
N GLU A 492 22.83 5.34 25.87
CA GLU A 492 22.52 6.22 27.00
C GLU A 492 21.41 5.63 27.89
N VAL A 493 20.33 5.13 27.28
CA VAL A 493 19.30 4.37 28.00
C VAL A 493 19.87 3.13 28.67
N ASP A 494 20.91 2.54 28.09
CA ASP A 494 21.58 1.34 28.58
C ASP A 494 22.69 1.62 29.60
N GLY A 495 23.07 2.89 29.81
CA GLY A 495 23.99 3.31 30.85
C GLY A 495 25.45 3.52 30.41
N VAL A 496 25.70 3.77 29.11
CA VAL A 496 27.05 3.93 28.53
C VAL A 496 27.94 4.92 29.28
N ARG A 497 27.39 6.03 29.80
CA ARG A 497 28.14 7.03 30.57
C ARG A 497 28.74 6.50 31.86
N PHE A 498 28.18 5.44 32.44
CA PHE A 498 28.68 4.80 33.66
C PHE A 498 29.71 3.70 33.37
N VAL A 499 29.76 3.27 32.10
CA VAL A 499 30.55 2.12 31.67
C VAL A 499 31.84 2.57 31.00
N MET A 500 31.80 3.55 30.10
CA MET A 500 32.98 3.93 29.31
C MET A 500 34.02 4.72 30.14
N PRO A 501 35.33 4.51 29.92
CA PRO A 501 36.40 5.11 30.72
C PRO A 501 36.55 6.64 30.54
N ASP A 502 36.01 7.15 29.44
CA ASP A 502 36.18 8.51 28.92
C ASP A 502 34.84 9.21 28.67
N MET A 503 33.79 8.79 29.40
CA MET A 503 32.51 9.48 29.52
C MET A 503 32.27 9.92 30.98
N GLY A 504 31.36 10.87 31.20
CA GLY A 504 30.99 11.41 32.52
C GLY A 504 31.37 12.88 32.75
N GLN A 505 30.84 13.48 33.82
CA GLN A 505 30.85 14.93 34.06
C GLN A 505 32.23 15.60 34.11
N THR A 506 33.30 14.83 34.38
CA THR A 506 34.66 15.36 34.52
C THR A 506 35.52 15.19 33.27
N LEU A 507 35.07 14.39 32.29
CA LEU A 507 35.86 13.95 31.13
C LEU A 507 35.11 13.99 29.79
N GLY A 508 33.80 14.31 29.80
CA GLY A 508 32.94 14.25 28.62
C GLY A 508 33.30 15.31 27.57
N ILE A 509 34.01 14.88 26.53
CA ILE A 509 34.13 15.62 25.27
C ILE A 509 32.85 15.33 24.48
N ALA A 510 32.30 16.32 23.77
CA ALA A 510 31.24 16.03 22.82
C ALA A 510 31.81 15.14 21.69
N GLU A 511 31.12 14.05 21.39
CA GLU A 511 31.58 13.02 20.46
C GLU A 511 30.77 13.09 19.18
N TRP A 512 31.42 12.95 18.03
CA TRP A 512 30.71 12.92 16.75
C TRP A 512 29.76 11.72 16.67
N ALA A 513 28.59 11.98 16.07
CA ALA A 513 27.71 10.95 15.55
C ALA A 513 27.77 10.93 14.01
N ALA A 514 27.55 9.76 13.42
CA ALA A 514 27.43 9.55 11.98
C ALA A 514 26.25 10.31 11.35
N THR A 515 25.29 10.74 12.17
CA THR A 515 24.04 11.35 11.70
C THR A 515 24.24 12.83 11.39
N VAL A 516 23.88 13.22 10.17
CA VAL A 516 23.84 14.62 9.71
C VAL A 516 22.47 15.24 10.02
N LEU A 517 22.43 16.54 10.28
CA LEU A 517 21.17 17.26 10.50
C LEU A 517 20.46 17.50 9.16
N GLU A 518 19.23 16.98 9.03
CA GLU A 518 18.47 17.04 7.77
C GLU A 518 18.19 18.48 7.31
N SER A 519 17.74 19.34 8.22
CA SER A 519 17.40 20.74 7.93
C SER A 519 18.61 21.63 7.62
N SER A 520 19.82 21.17 7.97
CA SER A 520 21.07 21.87 7.68
C SER A 520 22.20 20.87 7.54
N ARG A 521 22.40 20.35 6.32
CA ARG A 521 23.36 19.27 6.09
C ARG A 521 24.80 19.64 6.37
N GLY A 522 25.15 20.94 6.49
CA GLY A 522 26.47 21.39 6.95
C GLY A 522 26.80 21.04 8.40
N LEU A 523 25.80 20.60 9.19
CA LEU A 523 25.93 20.23 10.59
C LEU A 523 25.79 18.72 10.79
N ALA A 524 26.54 18.17 11.73
CA ALA A 524 26.38 16.80 12.21
C ALA A 524 26.04 16.77 13.70
N PHE A 525 25.37 15.71 14.13
CA PHE A 525 25.05 15.52 15.54
C PHE A 525 26.29 15.14 16.35
N THR A 526 26.28 15.56 17.60
CA THR A 526 27.26 15.23 18.63
C THR A 526 26.53 14.73 19.87
N PHE A 527 27.14 13.81 20.59
CA PHE A 527 26.67 13.32 21.88
C PHE A 527 27.61 13.79 22.97
N ASP A 528 27.08 14.47 23.98
CA ASP A 528 27.85 14.94 25.13
C ASP A 528 27.86 13.86 26.22
N GLY A 529 29.00 13.17 26.35
CA GLY A 529 29.19 12.11 27.34
C GLY A 529 29.12 12.59 28.80
N SER A 530 29.08 13.90 29.07
CA SER A 530 28.94 14.43 30.43
C SER A 530 27.50 14.35 30.94
N ASN A 531 26.53 14.64 30.07
CA ASN A 531 25.13 14.90 30.43
C ASN A 531 24.12 14.17 29.53
N GLY A 532 24.59 13.43 28.52
CA GLY A 532 23.73 12.70 27.57
C GLY A 532 23.05 13.60 26.53
N ALA A 533 23.42 14.89 26.45
CA ALA A 533 22.82 15.82 25.52
C ALA A 533 23.23 15.51 24.08
N VAL A 534 22.27 15.64 23.17
CA VAL A 534 22.53 15.60 21.73
C VAL A 534 22.45 17.02 21.18
N SER A 535 23.52 17.48 20.56
CA SER A 535 23.59 18.80 19.91
C SER A 535 24.11 18.68 18.48
N SER A 536 24.01 19.73 17.67
CA SER A 536 24.59 19.75 16.32
C SER A 536 25.75 20.74 16.22
N LYS A 537 26.81 20.36 15.53
CA LYS A 537 28.00 21.19 15.30
C LYS A 537 28.38 21.20 13.82
N PRO A 538 29.06 22.26 13.32
CA PRO A 538 29.57 22.28 11.95
C PRO A 538 30.53 21.12 11.70
N ARG A 539 30.41 20.45 10.55
CA ARG A 539 31.25 19.28 10.20
C ARG A 539 32.76 19.58 10.18
N SER A 540 33.13 20.85 10.02
CA SER A 540 34.51 21.35 10.10
C SER A 540 35.06 21.51 11.53
N SER A 541 34.19 21.52 12.55
CA SER A 541 34.62 21.66 13.95
C SER A 541 35.32 20.40 14.45
N SER A 542 36.08 20.54 15.54
CA SER A 542 36.81 19.42 16.15
C SER A 542 36.04 18.87 17.34
N GLN A 543 35.81 17.55 17.38
CA GLN A 543 35.11 16.84 18.45
C GLN A 543 35.80 15.50 18.74
N GLY A 544 35.39 14.84 19.83
CA GLY A 544 35.81 13.47 20.13
C GLY A 544 35.24 12.46 19.12
N VAL A 545 35.92 11.34 18.96
CA VAL A 545 35.46 10.24 18.09
C VAL A 545 35.58 8.92 18.83
N ARG A 546 34.47 8.20 18.85
CA ARG A 546 34.36 6.83 19.31
C ARG A 546 33.83 5.97 18.18
N CYS A 547 34.13 4.68 18.24
CA CYS A 547 33.64 3.70 17.30
C CYS A 547 32.68 2.73 17.99
N VAL A 548 31.71 2.28 17.22
CA VAL A 548 30.82 1.17 17.54
C VAL A 548 31.05 0.04 16.54
N GLY A 549 31.12 -1.19 17.04
CA GLY A 549 31.48 -2.39 16.29
C GLY A 549 30.45 -3.51 16.46
N ARG A 550 30.52 -4.49 15.57
CA ARG A 550 29.71 -5.72 15.60
C ARG A 550 30.52 -6.92 15.12
#